data_AF-A0A3M1YDH3-F1
#
_entry.id   AF-A0A3M1YDH3-F1
#
_cell.length_a   1.000
_cell.length_b   1.000
_cell.length_c   1.000
_cell.angle_alpha   90.00
_cell.angle_beta   90.00
_cell.angle_gamma   90.00
#
_symmetry.space_group_name_H-M   'P 1'
#
loop_
_entity.id
_entity.type
_entity.pdbx_description
1 polymer ?
#
loop_
_entity_poly.entity_id
_entity_poly.type
_entity_poly.pdbx_seq_one_letter_code
_entity_poly.pdbx_strand_id
1 'polypeptide(L)'
;ISYLEQKYTNPNSDEGKILLSFSSQKAEKENRIKTLVEKVLTNGDLIYLFNVNKLTEDQAVSLIQSQQKEMLKNVYTKRLQSQLSDELAKAIIKEVNNSRLHTYFHGEDFAFFDKQGNFIGEKLKVSEDILYKIRNTFVDGKTLEMELEQPPTGFSLGTVMTTLAVLMRAGRVIAKYNGKELFSWRDEGVINIFSAAREFRKAAFKAVSKSLSLQQKQEIVQFLLDIEADKHLGLKKKIDFNTNDFELANAIRELVKHFADKIDTLAKIEKGFDTLFPNAAAGKDFLEEFTGPVSEANYIDRATGFLEQKQKFSDAVKRILNIEKFIRNRLPYVKQW
;
A
#
# COMPACT_ATOMS: atom_id res chain seq x y z
N ILE A 1 2.95 43.53 41.33
CA ILE A 1 2.10 44.72 41.06
C ILE A 1 0.61 44.37 41.14
N SER A 2 0.11 43.32 40.49
CA SER A 2 -1.32 42.94 40.54
C SER A 2 -1.90 42.74 41.95
N TYR A 3 -1.13 42.19 42.89
CA TYR A 3 -1.52 42.12 44.31
C TYR A 3 -1.64 43.49 44.99
N LEU A 4 -0.77 44.45 44.63
CA LEU A 4 -0.81 45.82 45.18
C LEU A 4 -1.95 46.62 44.54
N GLU A 5 -2.21 46.43 43.24
CA GLU A 5 -3.35 47.01 42.50
C GLU A 5 -4.70 46.59 43.09
N GLN A 6 -4.80 45.37 43.63
CA GLN A 6 -5.99 44.88 44.32
C GLN A 6 -6.10 45.39 45.76
N LYS A 7 -4.98 45.69 46.42
CA LYS A 7 -4.91 46.08 47.84
C LYS A 7 -5.09 47.58 48.06
N TYR A 8 -4.63 48.41 47.14
CA TYR A 8 -4.71 49.87 47.21
C TYR A 8 -5.66 50.40 46.14
N THR A 9 -6.95 50.32 46.41
CA THR A 9 -8.04 50.64 45.46
C THR A 9 -8.43 52.11 45.42
N ASN A 10 -7.99 52.93 46.39
CA ASN A 10 -8.29 54.36 46.42
C ASN A 10 -7.17 55.16 45.70
N PRO A 11 -7.39 55.61 44.46
CA PRO A 11 -6.37 56.31 43.66
C PRO A 11 -5.97 57.68 44.22
N ASN A 12 -6.75 58.24 45.15
CA ASN A 12 -6.49 59.56 45.74
C ASN A 12 -5.64 59.50 47.03
N SER A 13 -5.43 58.30 47.59
CA SER A 13 -4.49 58.09 48.70
C SER A 13 -3.04 58.26 48.22
N ASP A 14 -2.12 58.57 49.15
CA ASP A 14 -0.71 58.71 48.80
C ASP A 14 -0.13 57.40 48.28
N GLU A 15 -0.52 56.27 48.87
CA GLU A 15 -0.19 54.92 48.38
C GLU A 15 -0.81 54.63 47.01
N GLY A 16 -2.04 55.08 46.76
CA GLY A 16 -2.72 54.95 45.46
C GLY A 16 -2.06 55.74 44.34
N LYS A 17 -1.58 56.96 44.64
CA LYS A 17 -0.81 57.78 43.69
C LYS A 17 0.54 57.15 43.35
N ILE A 18 1.23 56.59 44.35
CA ILE A 18 2.49 55.84 44.16
C ILE A 18 2.24 54.61 43.29
N LEU A 19 1.18 53.86 43.55
CA LEU A 19 0.80 52.68 42.75
C LEU A 19 0.48 53.04 41.30
N LEU A 20 -0.30 54.10 41.05
CA LEU A 20 -0.60 54.60 39.70
C LEU A 20 0.68 54.98 38.94
N SER A 21 1.65 55.60 39.62
CA SER A 21 2.97 55.90 39.04
C SER A 21 3.70 54.63 38.62
N PHE A 22 3.73 53.59 39.48
CA PHE A 22 4.37 52.31 39.14
C PHE A 22 3.69 51.59 37.99
N SER A 23 2.35 51.55 37.95
CA SER A 23 1.61 50.91 36.86
C SER A 23 1.81 51.65 35.53
N SER A 24 1.84 52.99 35.55
CA SER A 24 2.16 53.81 34.38
C SER A 24 3.59 53.55 33.85
N GLN A 25 4.59 53.57 34.74
CA GLN A 25 5.97 53.27 34.37
C GLN A 25 6.14 51.84 33.84
N LYS A 26 5.41 50.88 34.41
CA LYS A 26 5.39 49.51 33.91
C LYS A 26 4.84 49.47 32.49
N ALA A 27 3.68 50.06 32.23
CA ALA A 27 3.08 50.10 30.90
C ALA A 27 3.97 50.79 29.87
N GLU A 28 4.63 51.89 30.24
CA GLU A 28 5.59 52.59 29.37
C GLU A 28 6.79 51.69 29.02
N LYS A 29 7.36 51.00 30.01
CA LYS A 29 8.47 50.05 29.79
C LYS A 29 8.05 48.87 28.92
N GLU A 30 6.85 48.31 29.12
CA GLU A 30 6.30 47.24 28.29
C GLU A 30 6.11 47.70 26.84
N ASN A 31 5.55 48.89 26.62
CA ASN A 31 5.41 49.47 25.29
C ASN A 31 6.76 49.72 24.63
N ARG A 32 7.73 50.26 25.38
CA ARG A 32 9.09 50.47 24.86
C ARG A 32 9.75 49.17 24.43
N ILE A 33 9.57 48.09 25.20
CA ILE A 33 10.08 46.75 24.81
C ILE A 33 9.41 46.28 23.52
N LYS A 34 8.08 46.40 23.40
CA LYS A 34 7.37 46.04 22.17
C LYS A 34 7.90 46.81 20.96
N THR A 35 8.06 48.12 21.07
CA THR A 35 8.61 48.95 19.99
C THR A 35 10.04 48.54 19.62
N LEU A 36 10.88 48.19 20.61
CA LEU A 36 12.23 47.71 20.35
C LEU A 36 12.22 46.37 19.60
N VAL A 37 11.37 45.43 20.02
CA VAL A 37 11.21 44.13 19.35
C VAL A 37 10.72 44.31 17.92
N GLU A 38 9.68 45.12 17.71
CA GLU A 38 9.15 45.44 16.38
C GLU A 38 10.23 46.06 15.50
N LYS A 39 10.97 47.05 16.01
CA LYS A 39 12.05 47.71 15.27
C LYS A 39 13.16 46.75 14.86
N VAL A 40 13.51 45.79 15.70
CA VAL A 40 14.51 44.75 15.36
C VAL A 40 13.96 43.80 14.29
N LEU A 41 12.68 43.40 14.39
CA LEU A 41 12.04 42.53 13.40
C LEU A 41 11.85 43.21 12.05
N THR A 42 11.78 44.53 11.99
CA THR A 42 11.61 45.29 10.74
C THR A 42 12.90 45.85 10.16
N ASN A 43 13.95 46.07 10.96
CA ASN A 43 15.20 46.71 10.51
C ASN A 43 16.47 45.89 10.79
N GLY A 44 16.33 44.64 11.24
CA GLY A 44 17.46 43.75 11.50
C GLY A 44 18.04 43.10 10.24
N ASP A 45 19.05 42.25 10.43
CA ASP A 45 19.64 41.44 9.36
C ASP A 45 19.08 40.01 9.40
N LEU A 46 18.55 39.54 8.27
CA LEU A 46 18.11 38.16 8.08
C LEU A 46 19.19 37.38 7.34
N ILE A 47 19.79 36.39 8.03
CA ILE A 47 20.87 35.57 7.48
C ILE A 47 20.34 34.16 7.15
N TYR A 48 20.48 33.74 5.89
CA TYR A 48 20.13 32.39 5.44
C TYR A 48 21.10 31.90 4.36
N LEU A 49 21.66 30.70 4.52
CA LEU A 49 22.69 30.12 3.65
C LEU A 49 23.82 31.10 3.29
N PHE A 50 24.36 31.77 4.31
CA PHE A 50 25.42 32.80 4.20
C PHE A 50 25.03 34.07 3.43
N ASN A 51 23.78 34.20 2.97
CA ASN A 51 23.26 35.45 2.41
C ASN A 51 22.72 36.33 3.52
N VAL A 52 23.14 37.60 3.54
CA VAL A 52 22.67 38.62 4.48
C VAL A 52 21.64 39.51 3.78
N ASN A 53 20.41 39.51 4.26
CA ASN A 53 19.34 40.36 3.75
C ASN A 53 18.98 41.41 4.82
N LYS A 54 19.20 42.69 4.50
CA LYS A 54 18.80 43.78 5.40
C LYS A 54 17.29 43.96 5.36
N LEU A 55 16.63 43.85 6.50
CA LEU A 55 15.20 44.11 6.61
C LEU A 55 14.95 45.62 6.61
N THR A 56 13.82 46.02 6.03
CA THR A 56 13.25 47.36 6.18
C THR A 56 11.77 47.21 6.52
N GLU A 57 11.17 48.24 7.12
CA GLU A 57 9.75 48.24 7.47
C GLU A 57 8.84 47.85 6.30
N ASP A 58 9.18 48.27 5.08
CA ASP A 58 8.41 47.97 3.87
C ASP A 58 8.52 46.51 3.40
N GLN A 59 9.65 45.84 3.64
CA GLN A 59 9.96 44.53 3.03
C GLN A 59 10.15 43.39 4.03
N ALA A 60 10.21 43.67 5.34
CA ALA A 60 10.59 42.67 6.34
C ALA A 60 9.69 41.42 6.29
N VAL A 61 8.37 41.62 6.26
CA VAL A 61 7.39 40.53 6.24
C VAL A 61 7.52 39.68 4.97
N SER A 62 7.58 40.31 3.79
CA SER A 62 7.65 39.61 2.51
C SER A 62 8.98 38.86 2.34
N LEU A 63 10.08 39.45 2.79
CA LEU A 63 11.42 38.85 2.74
C LEU A 63 11.53 37.65 3.68
N ILE A 64 11.06 37.76 4.93
CA ILE A 64 11.01 36.64 5.87
C ILE A 64 10.18 35.49 5.29
N GLN A 65 8.99 35.77 4.76
CA GLN A 65 8.13 34.76 4.15
C GLN A 65 8.79 34.10 2.94
N SER A 66 9.50 34.86 2.11
CA SER A 66 10.25 34.33 0.97
C SER A 66 11.37 33.39 1.43
N GLN A 67 12.19 33.81 2.41
CA GLN A 67 13.27 32.98 2.94
C GLN A 67 12.74 31.72 3.66
N GLN A 68 11.61 31.82 4.37
CA GLN A 68 10.95 30.65 4.96
C GLN A 68 10.52 29.63 3.90
N LYS A 69 9.99 30.10 2.75
CA LYS A 69 9.65 29.21 1.63
C LYS A 69 10.88 28.53 1.04
N GLU A 70 11.98 29.25 0.85
CA GLU A 70 13.24 28.68 0.37
C GLU A 70 13.86 27.70 1.37
N MET A 71 13.79 28.00 2.67
CA MET A 71 14.16 27.06 3.73
C MET A 71 13.36 25.76 3.65
N LEU A 72 12.03 25.85 3.51
CA LEU A 72 11.19 24.67 3.38
C LEU A 72 11.53 23.85 2.13
N LYS A 73 11.81 24.49 0.99
CA LYS A 73 12.22 23.79 -0.24
C LYS A 73 13.56 23.07 -0.08
N ASN A 74 14.52 23.69 0.60
CA ASN A 74 15.85 23.11 0.79
C ASN A 74 15.88 21.98 1.81
N VAL A 75 14.97 22.02 2.79
CA VAL A 75 14.83 20.95 3.79
C VAL A 75 13.99 19.80 3.23
N TYR A 76 12.84 20.09 2.64
CA TYR A 76 11.90 19.09 2.13
C TYR A 76 11.97 18.95 0.61
N THR A 77 13.14 18.54 0.11
CA THR A 77 13.42 18.41 -1.33
C THR A 77 12.53 17.37 -2.04
N LYS A 78 11.90 16.48 -1.27
CA LYS A 78 11.01 15.43 -1.76
C LYS A 78 9.54 15.68 -1.40
N ARG A 79 9.17 16.86 -0.94
CA ARG A 79 7.77 17.19 -0.65
C ARG A 79 6.88 17.04 -1.88
N LEU A 80 5.66 16.58 -1.65
CA LEU A 80 4.59 16.51 -2.64
C LEU A 80 3.81 17.83 -2.67
N GLN A 81 3.13 18.12 -3.77
CA GLN A 81 2.31 19.33 -3.92
C GLN A 81 1.08 19.33 -2.99
N SER A 82 0.54 18.14 -2.74
CA SER A 82 -0.59 17.92 -1.83
C SER A 82 -0.38 16.65 -1.00
N GLN A 83 -1.27 16.39 -0.05
CA GLN A 83 -1.24 15.22 0.82
C GLN A 83 -2.57 14.48 0.71
N LEU A 84 -2.55 13.17 0.90
CA LEU A 84 -3.76 12.34 0.87
C LEU A 84 -4.37 12.21 2.26
N SER A 85 -5.69 12.02 2.30
CA SER A 85 -6.42 11.60 3.50
C SER A 85 -6.22 10.11 3.77
N ASP A 86 -6.23 9.70 5.03
CA ASP A 86 -6.18 8.29 5.45
C ASP A 86 -7.50 7.56 5.17
N GLU A 87 -8.63 8.28 5.05
CA GLU A 87 -9.93 7.72 4.69
C GLU A 87 -9.93 7.01 3.32
N LEU A 88 -9.06 7.44 2.41
CA LEU A 88 -8.92 6.86 1.07
C LEU A 88 -8.35 5.44 1.11
N ALA A 89 -7.49 5.12 2.07
CA ALA A 89 -6.81 3.84 2.17
C ALA A 89 -7.80 2.67 2.20
N LYS A 90 -8.83 2.77 3.05
CA LYS A 90 -9.90 1.76 3.13
C LYS A 90 -10.71 1.67 1.84
N ALA A 91 -10.99 2.80 1.21
CA ALA A 91 -11.78 2.88 -0.01
C ALA A 91 -11.09 2.15 -1.18
N ILE A 92 -9.78 2.36 -1.34
CA ILE A 92 -8.96 1.70 -2.36
C ILE A 92 -8.98 0.18 -2.22
N ILE A 93 -8.83 -0.32 -0.99
CA ILE A 93 -8.85 -1.77 -0.73
C ILE A 93 -10.23 -2.35 -1.01
N LYS A 94 -11.31 -1.61 -0.70
CA LYS A 94 -12.69 -2.03 -0.91
C LYS A 94 -13.16 -1.96 -2.36
N GLU A 95 -12.54 -1.12 -3.17
CA GLU A 95 -12.99 -0.89 -4.55
C GLU A 95 -12.98 -2.22 -5.32
N VAL A 96 -14.12 -2.53 -5.93
CA VAL A 96 -14.31 -3.77 -6.68
C VAL A 96 -14.06 -3.52 -8.16
N ASN A 97 -14.35 -2.30 -8.64
CA ASN A 97 -14.13 -1.91 -10.02
C ASN A 97 -12.76 -1.23 -10.17
N ASN A 98 -11.79 -1.96 -10.72
CA ASN A 98 -10.43 -1.46 -10.91
C ASN A 98 -10.39 -0.18 -11.76
N SER A 99 -11.25 -0.04 -12.76
CA SER A 99 -11.31 1.17 -13.59
C SER A 99 -11.76 2.42 -12.83
N ARG A 100 -12.29 2.29 -11.60
CA ARG A 100 -12.59 3.43 -10.70
C ARG A 100 -11.41 3.82 -9.81
N LEU A 101 -10.36 3.01 -9.69
CA LEU A 101 -9.25 3.30 -8.78
C LEU A 101 -8.57 4.64 -9.10
N HIS A 102 -8.43 4.99 -10.38
CA HIS A 102 -7.82 6.26 -10.78
C HIS A 102 -8.62 7.50 -10.34
N THR A 103 -9.93 7.38 -10.09
CA THR A 103 -10.78 8.53 -9.74
C THR A 103 -10.64 8.97 -8.29
N TYR A 104 -9.97 8.17 -7.44
CA TYR A 104 -9.71 8.51 -6.04
C TYR A 104 -8.55 9.50 -5.86
N PHE A 105 -7.79 9.76 -6.92
CA PHE A 105 -6.57 10.56 -6.85
C PHE A 105 -6.63 11.75 -7.80
N HIS A 106 -6.00 12.84 -7.37
CA HIS A 106 -5.87 14.07 -8.14
C HIS A 106 -4.43 14.57 -8.03
N GLY A 107 -3.90 15.10 -9.13
CA GLY A 107 -2.52 15.57 -9.22
C GLY A 107 -1.54 14.51 -9.70
N GLU A 108 -0.43 14.97 -10.28
CA GLU A 108 0.59 14.10 -10.90
C GLU A 108 1.33 13.24 -9.87
N ASP A 109 1.50 13.75 -8.64
CA ASP A 109 2.16 13.03 -7.53
C ASP A 109 1.43 11.74 -7.12
N PHE A 110 0.16 11.59 -7.52
CA PHE A 110 -0.72 10.48 -7.12
C PHE A 110 -1.37 9.76 -8.31
N ALA A 111 -0.77 9.83 -9.49
CA ALA A 111 -1.22 9.11 -10.68
C ALA A 111 -0.92 7.60 -10.57
N PHE A 112 -1.50 6.92 -9.59
CA PHE A 112 -1.20 5.53 -9.26
C PHE A 112 -1.75 4.52 -10.26
N PHE A 113 -2.90 4.81 -10.86
CA PHE A 113 -3.62 3.92 -11.76
C PHE A 113 -4.00 4.60 -13.06
N ASP A 114 -3.98 3.85 -14.16
CA ASP A 114 -4.59 4.29 -15.42
C ASP A 114 -6.12 4.11 -15.40
N LYS A 115 -6.78 4.53 -16.48
CA LYS A 115 -8.25 4.44 -16.61
C LYS A 115 -8.77 3.00 -16.64
N GLN A 116 -7.91 2.04 -16.96
CA GLN A 116 -8.22 0.62 -16.99
C GLN A 116 -8.07 -0.01 -15.59
N GLY A 117 -7.43 0.70 -14.66
CA GLY A 117 -7.16 0.24 -13.30
C GLY A 117 -5.82 -0.47 -13.15
N ASN A 118 -4.95 -0.40 -14.16
CA ASN A 118 -3.60 -0.92 -14.05
C ASN A 118 -2.75 0.01 -13.20
N PHE A 119 -1.90 -0.56 -12.35
CA PHE A 119 -0.95 0.21 -11.56
C PHE A 119 0.17 0.75 -12.45
N ILE A 120 0.36 2.07 -12.41
CA ILE A 120 1.40 2.82 -13.15
C ILE A 120 2.26 3.69 -12.22
N GLY A 121 1.98 3.64 -10.91
CA GLY A 121 2.58 4.53 -9.91
C GLY A 121 3.96 4.12 -9.38
N GLU A 122 4.67 3.21 -10.03
CA GLU A 122 5.95 2.65 -9.55
C GLU A 122 7.01 3.75 -9.34
N LYS A 123 7.08 4.70 -10.28
CA LYS A 123 8.08 5.80 -10.30
C LYS A 123 7.59 7.09 -9.65
N LEU A 124 6.43 7.06 -8.98
CA LEU A 124 5.99 8.22 -8.22
C LEU A 124 6.91 8.38 -7.01
N LYS A 125 7.31 9.61 -6.72
CA LYS A 125 8.21 9.94 -5.61
C LYS A 125 7.76 9.30 -4.28
N VAL A 126 6.46 9.37 -3.99
CA VAL A 126 5.86 8.78 -2.79
C VAL A 126 5.98 7.25 -2.76
N SER A 127 5.81 6.58 -3.90
CA SER A 127 5.97 5.13 -4.02
C SER A 127 7.44 4.73 -3.83
N GLU A 128 8.36 5.42 -4.51
CA GLU A 128 9.79 5.14 -4.44
C GLU A 128 10.33 5.29 -3.01
N ASP A 129 10.00 6.39 -2.33
CA ASP A 129 10.46 6.63 -0.96
C ASP A 129 9.90 5.59 0.02
N ILE A 130 8.62 5.20 -0.10
CA ILE A 130 8.02 4.16 0.75
C ILE A 130 8.66 2.80 0.46
N LEU A 131 8.74 2.38 -0.81
CA LEU A 131 9.31 1.10 -1.21
C LEU A 131 10.78 1.00 -0.78
N TYR A 132 11.55 2.09 -0.89
CA TYR A 132 12.93 2.14 -0.43
C TYR A 132 13.06 1.84 1.07
N LYS A 133 12.15 2.36 1.90
CA LYS A 133 12.15 2.12 3.36
C LYS A 133 11.86 0.67 3.73
N ILE A 134 11.03 -0.03 2.93
CA ILE A 134 10.57 -1.40 3.22
C ILE A 134 11.22 -2.46 2.32
N ARG A 135 12.24 -2.11 1.53
CA ARG A 135 12.80 -3.00 0.50
C ARG A 135 13.40 -4.30 1.02
N ASN A 136 14.01 -4.27 2.20
CA ASN A 136 14.82 -5.38 2.71
C ASN A 136 14.17 -6.11 3.89
N THR A 137 13.27 -5.45 4.62
CA THR A 137 12.71 -5.95 5.88
C THR A 137 11.30 -5.42 6.07
N PHE A 138 10.55 -6.10 6.93
CA PHE A 138 9.30 -5.59 7.44
C PHE A 138 9.56 -4.35 8.31
N VAL A 139 8.86 -3.26 8.02
CA VAL A 139 8.84 -2.04 8.83
C VAL A 139 7.40 -1.74 9.21
N ASP A 140 7.15 -1.46 10.48
CA ASP A 140 5.81 -1.16 10.97
C ASP A 140 5.30 0.21 10.51
N GLY A 141 3.99 0.35 10.38
CA GLY A 141 3.35 1.58 9.90
C GLY A 141 3.64 2.80 10.76
N LYS A 142 3.88 2.64 12.08
CA LYS A 142 4.23 3.76 12.97
C LYS A 142 5.63 4.26 12.66
N THR A 143 6.60 3.36 12.50
CA THR A 143 7.97 3.72 12.12
C THR A 143 8.00 4.39 10.74
N LEU A 144 7.26 3.85 9.75
CA LEU A 144 7.18 4.45 8.42
C LEU A 144 6.60 5.87 8.42
N GLU A 145 5.50 6.08 9.14
CA GLU A 145 4.89 7.41 9.31
C GLU A 145 5.89 8.38 9.92
N MET A 146 6.51 8.02 11.05
CA MET A 146 7.45 8.88 11.77
C MET A 146 8.67 9.25 10.91
N GLU A 147 9.22 8.29 10.16
CA GLU A 147 10.41 8.55 9.33
C GLU A 147 10.10 9.37 8.08
N LEU A 148 8.95 9.13 7.44
CA LEU A 148 8.57 9.83 6.21
C LEU A 148 7.96 11.21 6.46
N GLU A 149 7.50 11.50 7.69
CA GLU A 149 7.14 12.85 8.12
C GLU A 149 8.37 13.77 8.24
N GLN A 150 9.55 13.20 8.46
CA GLN A 150 10.79 13.98 8.53
C GLN A 150 11.29 14.39 7.14
N PRO A 151 12.21 15.37 7.06
CA PRO A 151 12.94 15.67 5.83
C PRO A 151 13.63 14.42 5.25
N PRO A 152 13.70 14.26 3.92
CA PRO A 152 13.35 15.25 2.89
C PRO A 152 11.89 15.21 2.42
N THR A 153 11.05 14.31 2.93
CA THR A 153 9.73 13.99 2.36
C THR A 153 8.61 14.83 2.98
N GLY A 154 8.45 14.80 4.30
CA GLY A 154 7.32 15.48 4.94
C GLY A 154 5.94 14.88 4.60
N PHE A 155 5.87 13.57 4.41
CA PHE A 155 4.61 12.89 4.10
C PHE A 155 3.75 12.74 5.34
N SER A 156 2.47 13.08 5.23
CA SER A 156 1.50 12.85 6.30
C SER A 156 1.18 11.36 6.45
N LEU A 157 0.61 10.97 7.60
CA LEU A 157 0.04 9.64 7.80
C LEU A 157 -0.88 9.21 6.66
N GLY A 158 -1.81 10.09 6.25
CA GLY A 158 -2.77 9.76 5.20
C GLY A 158 -2.11 9.46 3.87
N THR A 159 -1.07 10.22 3.50
CA THR A 159 -0.23 9.94 2.32
C THR A 159 0.46 8.58 2.42
N VAL A 160 1.11 8.28 3.55
CA VAL A 160 1.83 7.01 3.73
C VAL A 160 0.86 5.81 3.73
N MET A 161 -0.20 5.89 4.51
CA MET A 161 -1.20 4.83 4.68
C MET A 161 -1.95 4.56 3.36
N THR A 162 -2.37 5.60 2.66
CA THR A 162 -3.08 5.46 1.38
C THR A 162 -2.15 4.93 0.28
N THR A 163 -0.90 5.39 0.23
CA THR A 163 0.07 4.86 -0.75
C THR A 163 0.39 3.38 -0.47
N LEU A 164 0.52 2.96 0.80
CA LEU A 164 0.68 1.54 1.13
C LEU A 164 -0.56 0.71 0.77
N ALA A 165 -1.77 1.27 0.90
CA ALA A 165 -2.98 0.61 0.43
C ALA A 165 -2.97 0.42 -1.09
N VAL A 166 -2.51 1.42 -1.84
CA VAL A 166 -2.30 1.32 -3.30
C VAL A 166 -1.28 0.25 -3.64
N LEU A 167 -0.11 0.26 -2.98
CA LEU A 167 0.94 -0.72 -3.24
C LEU A 167 0.48 -2.14 -2.88
N MET A 168 -0.30 -2.30 -1.81
CA MET A 168 -0.92 -3.58 -1.45
C MET A 168 -1.92 -4.02 -2.52
N ARG A 169 -2.73 -3.07 -3.02
CA ARG A 169 -3.67 -3.30 -4.12
C ARG A 169 -2.98 -3.74 -5.40
N ALA A 170 -1.81 -3.18 -5.67
CA ALA A 170 -0.99 -3.49 -6.84
C ALA A 170 -0.14 -4.76 -6.68
N GLY A 171 -0.13 -5.41 -5.52
CA GLY A 171 0.72 -6.57 -5.24
C GLY A 171 2.21 -6.21 -5.19
N ARG A 172 2.55 -4.99 -4.75
CA ARG A 172 3.93 -4.48 -4.63
C ARG A 172 4.49 -4.59 -3.21
N VAL A 173 3.64 -4.87 -2.24
CA VAL A 173 4.03 -5.05 -0.84
C VAL A 173 3.36 -6.28 -0.25
N ILE A 174 4.03 -6.85 0.74
CA ILE A 174 3.53 -7.89 1.64
C ILE A 174 3.25 -7.21 2.97
N ALA A 175 2.11 -7.52 3.58
CA ALA A 175 1.76 -7.02 4.90
C ALA A 175 1.88 -8.14 5.94
N LYS A 176 2.36 -7.81 7.13
CA LYS A 176 2.34 -8.68 8.31
C LYS A 176 1.43 -8.07 9.36
N TYR A 177 0.40 -8.81 9.76
CA TYR A 177 -0.60 -8.33 10.70
C TYR A 177 -1.17 -9.50 11.50
N ASN A 178 -1.31 -9.32 12.82
CA ASN A 178 -1.76 -10.36 13.75
C ASN A 178 -1.02 -11.71 13.59
N GLY A 179 0.30 -11.64 13.38
CA GLY A 179 1.17 -12.81 13.25
C GLY A 179 1.08 -13.54 11.89
N LYS A 180 0.28 -13.04 10.94
CA LYS A 180 0.14 -13.61 9.59
C LYS A 180 0.76 -12.69 8.54
N GLU A 181 1.37 -13.29 7.52
CA GLU A 181 1.74 -12.61 6.28
C GLU A 181 0.57 -12.66 5.31
N LEU A 182 0.32 -11.52 4.66
CA LEU A 182 -0.78 -11.25 3.75
C LEU A 182 -0.15 -10.78 2.44
N PHE A 183 -0.45 -11.48 1.37
CA PHE A 183 0.18 -11.33 0.05
C PHE A 183 -0.75 -10.70 -0.97
N SER A 184 -2.06 -10.66 -0.68
CA SER A 184 -3.06 -10.05 -1.55
C SER A 184 -3.91 -9.05 -0.80
N TRP A 185 -4.27 -7.95 -1.47
CA TRP A 185 -5.31 -7.05 -0.97
C TRP A 185 -6.65 -7.76 -0.72
N ARG A 186 -6.85 -8.92 -1.35
CA ARG A 186 -8.04 -9.76 -1.20
C ARG A 186 -8.00 -10.63 0.06
N ASP A 187 -6.85 -10.76 0.72
CA ASP A 187 -6.66 -11.60 1.90
C ASP A 187 -7.49 -11.08 3.09
N GLU A 188 -7.96 -12.02 3.89
CA GLU A 188 -8.71 -11.71 5.10
C GLU A 188 -7.83 -10.89 6.07
N GLY A 189 -8.39 -9.80 6.58
CA GLY A 189 -7.70 -8.91 7.53
C GLY A 189 -7.01 -7.70 6.90
N VAL A 190 -6.72 -7.71 5.59
CA VAL A 190 -6.06 -6.55 4.93
C VAL A 190 -6.91 -5.29 5.03
N ILE A 191 -8.22 -5.41 4.83
CA ILE A 191 -9.16 -4.30 4.99
C ILE A 191 -9.11 -3.67 6.39
N ASN A 192 -8.79 -4.46 7.43
CA ASN A 192 -8.75 -3.98 8.81
C ASN A 192 -7.49 -3.14 9.06
N ILE A 193 -6.36 -3.51 8.45
CA ILE A 193 -5.11 -2.74 8.49
C ILE A 193 -5.38 -1.30 8.03
N PHE A 194 -6.07 -1.16 6.90
CA PHE A 194 -6.34 0.15 6.30
C PHE A 194 -7.62 0.81 6.81
N SER A 195 -8.26 0.28 7.86
CA SER A 195 -9.52 0.81 8.36
C SER A 195 -9.37 1.96 9.37
N ALA A 196 -8.21 2.04 10.04
CA ALA A 196 -7.91 3.05 11.04
C ALA A 196 -6.39 3.17 11.24
N ALA A 197 -5.92 4.38 11.56
CA ALA A 197 -4.52 4.68 11.86
C ALA A 197 -3.90 3.73 12.90
N ARG A 198 -4.66 3.37 13.95
CA ARG A 198 -4.19 2.46 15.00
C ARG A 198 -3.84 1.08 14.47
N GLU A 199 -4.65 0.54 13.56
CA GLU A 199 -4.41 -0.81 13.01
C GLU A 199 -3.29 -0.78 11.97
N PHE A 200 -3.25 0.26 11.13
CA PHE A 200 -2.14 0.51 10.21
C PHE A 200 -0.79 0.55 10.93
N ARG A 201 -0.70 1.28 12.04
CA ARG A 201 0.51 1.40 12.87
C ARG A 201 0.99 0.08 13.49
N LYS A 202 0.12 -0.91 13.65
CA LYS A 202 0.48 -2.25 14.16
C LYS A 202 0.93 -3.19 13.05
N ALA A 203 0.49 -2.96 11.82
CA ALA A 203 0.90 -3.77 10.68
C ALA A 203 2.31 -3.40 10.26
N ALA A 204 3.04 -4.37 9.71
CA ALA A 204 4.34 -4.15 9.11
C ALA A 204 4.33 -4.50 7.63
N PHE A 205 5.15 -3.81 6.85
CA PHE A 205 5.15 -3.91 5.39
C PHE A 205 6.55 -4.18 4.87
N LYS A 206 6.63 -4.97 3.80
CA LYS A 206 7.86 -5.28 3.08
C LYS A 206 7.60 -5.17 1.59
N ALA A 207 8.54 -4.63 0.82
CA ALA A 207 8.41 -4.60 -0.64
C ALA A 207 8.53 -6.02 -1.22
N VAL A 208 7.78 -6.27 -2.28
CA VAL A 208 7.92 -7.48 -3.07
C VAL A 208 9.22 -7.41 -3.88
N SER A 209 10.13 -8.37 -3.67
CA SER A 209 11.48 -8.33 -4.25
C SER A 209 11.57 -8.90 -5.68
N LYS A 210 10.60 -9.72 -6.09
CA LYS A 210 10.56 -10.33 -7.43
C LYS A 210 9.16 -10.18 -8.01
N SER A 211 9.02 -9.99 -9.32
CA SER A 211 7.72 -9.95 -9.97
C SER A 211 7.79 -10.64 -11.31
N LEU A 212 6.68 -11.18 -11.76
CA LEU A 212 6.54 -11.69 -13.11
C LEU A 212 6.65 -10.54 -14.11
N SER A 213 7.20 -10.84 -15.29
CA SER A 213 7.07 -9.91 -16.40
C SER A 213 5.59 -9.77 -16.81
N LEU A 214 5.23 -8.65 -17.44
CA LEU A 214 3.87 -8.44 -17.93
C LEU A 214 3.40 -9.58 -18.83
N GLN A 215 4.29 -10.06 -19.72
CA GLN A 215 4.01 -11.17 -20.62
C GLN A 215 3.76 -12.47 -19.85
N GLN A 216 4.63 -12.82 -18.89
CA GLN A 216 4.47 -14.02 -18.07
C GLN A 216 3.16 -13.99 -17.30
N LYS A 217 2.83 -12.85 -16.69
CA LYS A 217 1.58 -12.65 -15.96
C LYS A 217 0.36 -12.84 -16.87
N GLN A 218 0.36 -12.19 -18.04
CA GLN A 218 -0.74 -12.31 -19.01
C GLN A 218 -0.93 -13.77 -19.46
N GLU A 219 0.17 -14.49 -19.71
CA GLU A 219 0.14 -15.88 -20.13
C GLU A 219 -0.46 -16.81 -19.07
N ILE A 220 -0.10 -16.62 -17.79
CA ILE A 220 -0.68 -17.39 -16.68
C ILE A 220 -2.18 -17.07 -16.52
N VAL A 221 -2.55 -15.79 -16.54
CA VAL A 221 -3.95 -15.37 -16.41
C VAL A 221 -4.79 -15.97 -17.53
N GLN A 222 -4.33 -15.85 -18.78
CA GLN A 222 -5.05 -16.39 -19.93
C GLN A 222 -5.21 -17.91 -19.82
N PHE A 223 -4.15 -18.62 -19.42
CA PHE A 223 -4.22 -20.06 -19.21
C PHE A 223 -5.30 -20.43 -18.17
N LEU A 224 -5.32 -19.77 -17.02
CA LEU A 224 -6.29 -20.02 -15.95
C LEU A 224 -7.72 -19.70 -16.38
N LEU A 225 -7.91 -18.69 -17.24
CA LEU A 225 -9.21 -18.36 -17.84
C LEU A 225 -9.67 -19.42 -18.83
N ASP A 226 -8.77 -19.89 -19.71
CA ASP A 226 -9.09 -20.87 -20.77
C ASP A 226 -9.59 -22.21 -20.21
N ILE A 227 -9.08 -22.61 -19.05
CA ILE A 227 -9.50 -23.82 -18.34
C ILE A 227 -10.58 -23.56 -17.29
N GLU A 228 -11.12 -22.35 -17.24
CA GLU A 228 -12.18 -21.95 -16.32
C GLU A 228 -11.83 -22.23 -14.84
N ALA A 229 -10.59 -21.94 -14.42
CA ALA A 229 -10.06 -22.28 -13.09
C ALA A 229 -10.98 -21.82 -11.95
N ASP A 230 -11.61 -20.65 -12.07
CA ASP A 230 -12.59 -20.13 -11.11
C ASP A 230 -13.73 -21.11 -10.83
N LYS A 231 -14.24 -21.81 -11.86
CA LYS A 231 -15.34 -22.78 -11.71
C LYS A 231 -14.87 -24.04 -10.99
N HIS A 232 -13.67 -24.51 -11.31
CA HIS A 232 -13.09 -25.69 -10.68
C HIS A 232 -12.76 -25.46 -9.20
N LEU A 233 -12.30 -24.26 -8.87
CA LEU A 233 -11.88 -23.89 -7.53
C LEU A 233 -12.99 -23.26 -6.68
N GLY A 234 -14.15 -22.96 -7.27
CA GLY A 234 -15.26 -22.29 -6.57
C GLY A 234 -14.88 -20.89 -6.07
N LEU A 235 -14.03 -20.17 -6.82
CA LEU A 235 -13.51 -18.88 -6.38
C LEU A 235 -14.61 -17.83 -6.35
N LYS A 236 -14.79 -17.21 -5.16
CA LYS A 236 -15.71 -16.07 -4.98
C LYS A 236 -15.22 -14.82 -5.69
N LYS A 237 -13.89 -14.66 -5.83
CA LYS A 237 -13.25 -13.55 -6.53
C LYS A 237 -12.53 -14.12 -7.74
N LYS A 238 -12.92 -13.67 -8.93
CA LYS A 238 -12.42 -14.18 -10.20
C LYS A 238 -10.94 -13.87 -10.41
N ILE A 239 -10.25 -14.76 -11.12
CA ILE A 239 -8.93 -14.51 -11.66
C ILE A 239 -9.07 -13.51 -12.82
N ASP A 240 -8.26 -12.45 -12.80
CA ASP A 240 -8.25 -11.43 -13.83
C ASP A 240 -6.83 -10.85 -13.99
N PHE A 241 -6.61 -9.95 -14.95
CA PHE A 241 -5.29 -9.37 -15.22
C PHE A 241 -4.71 -8.53 -14.05
N ASN A 242 -5.52 -8.23 -13.04
CA ASN A 242 -5.12 -7.53 -11.81
C ASN A 242 -4.89 -8.48 -10.62
N THR A 243 -5.12 -9.79 -10.78
CA THR A 243 -4.69 -10.80 -9.80
C THR A 243 -3.17 -10.72 -9.65
N ASN A 244 -2.65 -10.73 -8.42
CA ASN A 244 -1.22 -10.55 -8.21
C ASN A 244 -0.44 -11.87 -8.39
N ASP A 245 0.89 -11.76 -8.52
CA ASP A 245 1.76 -12.89 -8.84
C ASP A 245 1.68 -14.03 -7.82
N PHE A 246 1.51 -13.70 -6.54
CA PHE A 246 1.37 -14.70 -5.47
C PHE A 246 0.03 -15.44 -5.58
N GLU A 247 -1.06 -14.71 -5.82
CA GLU A 247 -2.38 -15.29 -6.04
C GLU A 247 -2.40 -16.19 -7.28
N LEU A 248 -1.70 -15.80 -8.36
CA LEU A 248 -1.58 -16.62 -9.56
C LEU A 248 -0.82 -17.92 -9.28
N ALA A 249 0.32 -17.84 -8.60
CA ALA A 249 1.09 -19.03 -8.21
C ALA A 249 0.27 -19.97 -7.32
N ASN A 250 -0.49 -19.42 -6.36
CA ASN A 250 -1.35 -20.22 -5.49
C ASN A 250 -2.58 -20.78 -6.23
N ALA A 251 -3.16 -20.04 -7.17
CA ALA A 251 -4.25 -20.53 -8.01
C ALA A 251 -3.82 -21.73 -8.85
N ILE A 252 -2.60 -21.68 -9.44
CA ILE A 252 -2.02 -22.84 -10.13
C ILE A 252 -1.94 -24.04 -9.18
N ARG A 253 -1.35 -23.86 -7.99
CA ARG A 253 -1.20 -24.93 -7.00
C ARG A 253 -2.55 -25.56 -6.61
N GLU A 254 -3.55 -24.75 -6.29
CA GLU A 254 -4.88 -25.25 -5.88
C GLU A 254 -5.58 -25.97 -7.04
N LEU A 255 -5.42 -25.46 -8.26
CA LEU A 255 -5.99 -26.06 -9.46
C LEU A 255 -5.39 -27.44 -9.76
N VAL A 256 -4.07 -27.55 -9.63
CA VAL A 256 -3.34 -28.83 -9.72
C VAL A 256 -3.92 -29.83 -8.74
N LYS A 257 -4.04 -29.42 -7.48
CA LYS A 257 -4.57 -30.27 -6.41
C LYS A 257 -5.99 -30.73 -6.72
N HIS A 258 -6.85 -29.82 -7.17
CA HIS A 258 -8.21 -30.16 -7.59
C HIS A 258 -8.24 -31.26 -8.66
N PHE A 259 -7.39 -31.17 -9.68
CA PHE A 259 -7.36 -32.18 -10.75
C PHE A 259 -6.73 -33.51 -10.31
N ALA A 260 -5.71 -33.48 -9.45
CA ALA A 260 -5.15 -34.68 -8.85
C ALA A 260 -6.20 -35.42 -7.99
N ASP A 261 -6.88 -34.70 -7.08
CA ASP A 261 -7.94 -35.23 -6.23
C ASP A 261 -9.13 -35.76 -7.04
N LYS A 262 -9.40 -35.14 -8.19
CA LYS A 262 -10.44 -35.60 -9.12
C LYS A 262 -10.11 -36.98 -9.70
N ILE A 263 -8.85 -37.25 -10.06
CA ILE A 263 -8.45 -38.58 -10.54
C ILE A 263 -8.63 -39.62 -9.43
N ASP A 264 -8.24 -39.32 -8.20
CA ASP A 264 -8.46 -40.23 -7.06
C ASP A 264 -9.95 -40.51 -6.83
N THR A 265 -10.79 -39.50 -7.02
CA THR A 265 -12.24 -39.65 -6.89
C THR A 265 -12.80 -40.55 -7.99
N LEU A 266 -12.38 -40.36 -9.24
CA LEU A 266 -12.83 -41.20 -10.37
C LEU A 266 -12.35 -42.65 -10.21
N ALA A 267 -11.11 -42.87 -9.78
CA ALA A 267 -10.56 -44.20 -9.53
C ALA A 267 -11.30 -44.96 -8.42
N LYS A 268 -11.80 -44.27 -7.40
CA LYS A 268 -12.63 -44.87 -6.34
C LYS A 268 -14.03 -45.26 -6.81
N ILE A 269 -14.60 -44.50 -7.75
CA ILE A 269 -15.98 -44.70 -8.21
C ILE A 269 -16.05 -45.78 -9.30
N GLU A 270 -15.03 -45.89 -10.15
CA GLU A 270 -15.04 -46.80 -11.31
C GLU A 270 -14.18 -48.05 -11.08
N LYS A 271 -14.81 -49.23 -11.10
CA LYS A 271 -14.09 -50.50 -10.94
C LYS A 271 -13.24 -50.78 -12.19
N GLY A 272 -11.95 -51.03 -11.99
CA GLY A 272 -11.02 -51.25 -13.11
C GLY A 272 -10.61 -49.95 -13.83
N PHE A 273 -10.71 -48.80 -13.14
CA PHE A 273 -10.28 -47.50 -13.66
C PHE A 273 -8.88 -47.54 -14.27
N ASP A 274 -7.91 -48.14 -13.57
CA ASP A 274 -6.52 -48.19 -14.04
C ASP A 274 -6.35 -48.99 -15.34
N THR A 275 -7.21 -50.00 -15.55
CA THR A 275 -7.22 -50.77 -16.79
C THR A 275 -7.82 -49.97 -17.95
N LEU A 276 -8.88 -49.19 -17.69
CA LEU A 276 -9.54 -48.37 -18.69
C LEU A 276 -8.74 -47.10 -19.03
N PHE A 277 -7.99 -46.57 -18.07
CA PHE A 277 -7.25 -45.32 -18.17
C PHE A 277 -5.81 -45.47 -17.65
N PRO A 278 -4.98 -46.33 -18.25
CA PRO A 278 -3.63 -46.64 -17.75
C PRO A 278 -2.70 -45.42 -17.69
N ASN A 279 -2.99 -44.40 -18.51
CA ASN A 279 -2.21 -43.17 -18.58
C ASN A 279 -2.75 -42.04 -17.66
N ALA A 280 -3.73 -42.33 -16.80
CA ALA A 280 -4.28 -41.37 -15.84
C ALA A 280 -3.30 -41.08 -14.71
N ALA A 281 -2.62 -42.13 -14.20
CA ALA A 281 -1.62 -42.01 -13.13
C ALA A 281 -0.48 -41.07 -13.52
N ALA A 282 0.12 -41.26 -14.71
CA ALA A 282 1.21 -40.40 -15.18
C ALA A 282 0.82 -38.90 -15.28
N GLY A 283 -0.44 -38.61 -15.63
CA GLY A 283 -0.94 -37.23 -15.65
C GLY A 283 -1.11 -36.65 -14.25
N LYS A 284 -1.57 -37.47 -13.29
CA LYS A 284 -1.68 -37.12 -11.87
C LYS A 284 -0.28 -36.87 -11.27
N ASP A 285 0.64 -37.80 -11.43
CA ASP A 285 2.00 -37.72 -10.87
C ASP A 285 2.72 -36.46 -11.34
N PHE A 286 2.63 -36.14 -12.64
CA PHE A 286 3.16 -34.89 -13.19
C PHE A 286 2.55 -33.65 -12.55
N LEU A 287 1.23 -33.62 -12.36
CA LEU A 287 0.56 -32.51 -11.71
C LEU A 287 1.01 -32.38 -10.25
N GLU A 288 1.16 -33.49 -9.51
CA GLU A 288 1.54 -33.48 -8.10
C GLU A 288 2.86 -32.75 -7.82
N GLU A 289 3.78 -32.68 -8.77
CA GLU A 289 5.03 -31.88 -8.70
C GLU A 289 4.76 -30.39 -8.37
N PHE A 290 3.59 -29.86 -8.75
CA PHE A 290 3.22 -28.46 -8.56
C PHE A 290 2.41 -28.18 -7.28
N THR A 291 2.09 -29.20 -6.47
CA THR A 291 1.20 -29.06 -5.29
C THR A 291 1.86 -28.50 -4.03
N GLY A 292 3.20 -28.46 -3.99
CA GLY A 292 3.93 -27.99 -2.82
C GLY A 292 3.61 -26.54 -2.41
N PRO A 293 3.94 -26.12 -1.19
CA PRO A 293 3.52 -24.83 -0.65
C PRO A 293 4.10 -23.63 -1.41
N VAL A 294 3.26 -22.61 -1.60
CA VAL A 294 3.62 -21.28 -2.13
C VAL A 294 3.94 -20.35 -0.98
N SER A 295 5.07 -19.65 -1.06
CA SER A 295 5.63 -18.77 -0.03
C SER A 295 6.32 -17.56 -0.69
N GLU A 296 6.68 -16.55 0.10
CA GLU A 296 7.46 -15.39 -0.39
C GLU A 296 8.72 -15.82 -1.16
N ALA A 297 9.40 -16.88 -0.71
CA ALA A 297 10.67 -17.28 -1.29
C ALA A 297 10.55 -17.94 -2.66
N ASN A 298 9.39 -18.53 -3.01
CA ASN A 298 9.28 -19.45 -4.14
C ASN A 298 8.10 -19.20 -5.11
N TYR A 299 7.21 -18.23 -4.84
CA TYR A 299 6.03 -18.04 -5.69
C TYR A 299 6.37 -17.71 -7.15
N ILE A 300 7.43 -16.91 -7.39
CA ILE A 300 7.91 -16.63 -8.74
C ILE A 300 8.49 -17.88 -9.39
N ASP A 301 9.38 -18.60 -8.72
CA ASP A 301 10.03 -19.78 -9.27
C ASP A 301 8.99 -20.88 -9.61
N ARG A 302 7.93 -20.99 -8.80
CA ARG A 302 6.77 -21.87 -9.09
C ARG A 302 5.98 -21.41 -10.31
N ALA A 303 5.70 -20.12 -10.42
CA ALA A 303 4.98 -19.56 -11.56
C ALA A 303 5.78 -19.70 -12.87
N THR A 304 7.10 -19.49 -12.84
CA THR A 304 7.97 -19.69 -14.00
C THR A 304 8.12 -21.16 -14.36
N GLY A 305 8.29 -22.05 -13.37
CA GLY A 305 8.33 -23.49 -13.60
C GLY A 305 7.03 -24.03 -14.21
N PHE A 306 5.87 -23.46 -13.84
CA PHE A 306 4.61 -23.73 -14.51
C PHE A 306 4.65 -23.29 -15.98
N LEU A 307 5.12 -22.08 -16.27
CA LEU A 307 5.20 -21.56 -17.65
C LEU A 307 6.10 -22.41 -18.55
N GLU A 308 7.24 -22.88 -18.04
CA GLU A 308 8.16 -23.78 -18.75
C GLU A 308 7.50 -25.10 -19.15
N GLN A 309 6.54 -25.58 -18.35
CA GLN A 309 5.85 -26.86 -18.56
C GLN A 309 4.36 -26.69 -18.92
N LYS A 310 3.95 -25.48 -19.31
CA LYS A 310 2.55 -25.09 -19.54
C LYS A 310 1.81 -26.02 -20.49
N GLN A 311 2.48 -26.44 -21.57
CA GLN A 311 1.88 -27.33 -22.57
C GLN A 311 1.57 -28.72 -21.98
N LYS A 312 2.55 -29.32 -21.29
CA LYS A 312 2.35 -30.62 -20.60
C LYS A 312 1.24 -30.53 -19.56
N PHE A 313 1.18 -29.41 -18.83
CA PHE A 313 0.10 -29.13 -17.89
C PHE A 313 -1.26 -29.07 -18.58
N SER A 314 -1.37 -28.32 -19.68
CA SER A 314 -2.61 -28.25 -20.48
C SER A 314 -3.08 -29.64 -20.92
N ASP A 315 -2.14 -30.46 -21.39
CA ASP A 315 -2.44 -31.80 -21.89
C ASP A 315 -2.88 -32.76 -20.77
N ALA A 316 -2.25 -32.66 -19.60
CA ALA A 316 -2.65 -33.42 -18.41
C ALA A 316 -4.07 -33.04 -17.96
N VAL A 317 -4.37 -31.74 -17.81
CA VAL A 317 -5.71 -31.26 -17.43
C VAL A 317 -6.78 -31.68 -18.44
N LYS A 318 -6.52 -31.49 -19.75
CA LYS A 318 -7.45 -31.91 -20.81
C LYS A 318 -7.72 -33.41 -20.78
N ARG A 319 -6.70 -34.22 -20.51
CA ARG A 319 -6.86 -35.68 -20.38
C ARG A 319 -7.79 -36.02 -19.22
N ILE A 320 -7.60 -35.41 -18.04
CA ILE A 320 -8.45 -35.64 -16.87
C ILE A 320 -9.91 -35.26 -17.16
N LEU A 321 -10.14 -34.10 -17.78
CA LEU A 321 -11.49 -33.65 -18.18
C LEU A 321 -12.15 -34.61 -19.18
N ASN A 322 -11.37 -35.15 -20.13
CA ASN A 322 -11.87 -36.13 -21.09
C ASN A 322 -12.24 -37.46 -20.43
N ILE A 323 -11.44 -37.94 -19.47
CA ILE A 323 -11.73 -39.14 -18.68
C ILE A 323 -13.04 -38.94 -17.91
N GLU A 324 -13.17 -37.83 -17.17
CA GLU A 324 -14.40 -37.48 -16.44
C GLU A 324 -15.62 -37.49 -17.35
N LYS A 325 -15.53 -36.81 -18.50
CA LYS A 325 -16.62 -36.72 -19.48
C LYS A 325 -16.97 -38.09 -20.06
N PHE A 326 -15.99 -38.95 -20.33
CA PHE A 326 -16.21 -40.30 -20.84
C PHE A 326 -16.90 -41.18 -19.79
N ILE A 327 -16.41 -41.19 -18.55
CA ILE A 327 -17.01 -41.95 -17.44
C ILE A 327 -18.47 -41.52 -17.25
N ARG A 328 -18.74 -40.22 -17.25
CA ARG A 328 -20.09 -39.70 -17.04
C ARG A 328 -21.06 -40.01 -18.19
N ASN A 329 -20.61 -39.82 -19.43
CA ASN A 329 -21.52 -39.76 -20.58
C ASN A 329 -21.45 -40.96 -21.52
N ARG A 330 -20.39 -41.79 -21.48
CA ARG A 330 -20.17 -42.85 -22.48
C ARG A 330 -19.98 -44.22 -21.86
N LEU A 331 -19.25 -44.32 -20.75
CA LEU A 331 -18.99 -45.60 -20.09
C LEU A 331 -20.26 -46.39 -19.71
N PRO A 332 -21.38 -45.78 -19.27
CA PRO A 332 -22.61 -46.53 -19.01
C PRO A 332 -23.15 -47.29 -20.23
N TYR A 333 -22.97 -46.74 -21.44
CA TYR A 333 -23.41 -47.39 -22.69
C TYR A 333 -22.45 -48.50 -23.12
N VAL A 334 -21.14 -48.30 -22.91
CA VAL A 334 -20.11 -49.31 -23.24
C VAL A 334 -20.24 -50.55 -22.36
N LYS A 335 -20.62 -50.39 -21.09
CA LYS A 335 -20.82 -51.52 -20.15
C LYS A 335 -22.07 -52.37 -20.44
N GLN A 336 -22.96 -51.92 -21.32
CA GLN A 336 -24.17 -52.64 -21.72
C GLN A 336 -23.94 -53.52 -22.96
N TRP A 337 -22.80 -53.36 -23.62
CA TRP A 337 -22.30 -54.19 -24.73
C TRP A 337 -21.31 -55.20 -24.16
#